data_AF-A0A1R4HRR2-F1
#
_entry.id   AF-A0A1R4HRR2-F1
#
_cell.length_a   1.000
_cell.length_b   1.000
_cell.length_c   1.000
_cell.angle_alpha   90.00
_cell.angle_beta   90.00
_cell.angle_gamma   90.00
#
_symmetry.space_group_name_H-M   'P 1'
#
loop_
_entity.id
_entity.type
_entity.pdbx_description
1 polymer ?
#
loop_
_entity_poly.entity_id
_entity_poly.type
_entity_poly.pdbx_seq_one_letter_code
_entity_poly.pdbx_strand_id
1 'polypeptide(L)'
;MNKKTLLDKLRIGPWLILALITTIGVGFLYPHQLGVLLWSLTKLCWGAYLGYWIDRSIFPYARPGDYQCNNGNGLSAIALLMLRRALIIAAAILALGLGV
;
A
#
# COMPACT_ATOMS: atom_id res chain seq x y z
N MET A 1 29.38 0.63 -4.94
CA MET A 1 28.06 -0.05 -4.94
C MET A 1 27.61 -0.25 -3.50
N ASN A 2 26.58 0.48 -3.08
CA ASN A 2 26.26 0.82 -1.70
C ASN A 2 25.68 -0.40 -0.93
N LYS A 3 26.40 -0.97 0.05
CA LYS A 3 25.93 -2.13 0.82
C LYS A 3 24.74 -1.82 1.73
N LYS A 4 24.41 -0.54 1.94
CA LYS A 4 23.28 -0.10 2.77
C LYS A 4 21.90 -0.34 2.12
N THR A 5 21.81 -0.36 0.79
CA THR A 5 20.53 -0.46 0.07
C THR A 5 19.84 -1.83 0.12
N LEU A 6 20.59 -2.93 0.33
CA LEU A 6 19.99 -4.28 0.40
C LEU A 6 19.45 -4.61 1.79
N LEU A 7 20.15 -4.21 2.86
CA LEU A 7 19.66 -4.39 4.23
C LEU A 7 18.43 -3.52 4.53
N ASP A 8 18.37 -2.30 4.00
CA ASP A 8 17.18 -1.45 4.14
C ASP A 8 15.94 -2.03 3.44
N LYS A 9 16.12 -2.66 2.26
CA LYS A 9 15.05 -3.38 1.57
C LYS A 9 14.59 -4.64 2.34
N LEU A 10 15.48 -5.26 3.10
CA LEU A 10 15.19 -6.48 3.86
C LEU A 10 14.48 -6.22 5.20
N ARG A 11 14.22 -4.96 5.61
CA ARG A 11 13.53 -4.66 6.88
C ARG A 11 12.09 -5.18 6.93
N ILE A 12 11.43 -5.27 5.77
CA ILE A 12 10.12 -5.93 5.64
C ILE A 12 10.23 -7.46 5.62
N GLY A 13 11.44 -7.99 5.36
CA GLY A 13 11.72 -9.40 5.16
C GLY A 13 11.23 -10.31 6.29
N PRO A 14 11.51 -10.02 7.57
CA PRO A 14 11.02 -10.82 8.68
C PRO A 14 9.49 -10.93 8.73
N TRP A 15 8.77 -9.84 8.45
CA TRP A 15 7.31 -9.81 8.43
C TRP A 15 6.73 -10.61 7.26
N LEU A 16 7.37 -10.52 6.09
CA LEU A 16 6.98 -11.29 4.90
C LEU A 16 7.23 -12.80 5.10
N ILE A 17 8.36 -13.16 5.72
CA ILE A 17 8.67 -14.56 6.06
C ILE A 17 7.64 -15.11 7.05
N LEU A 18 7.30 -14.36 8.10
CA LEU A 18 6.30 -14.78 9.08
C LEU A 18 4.92 -14.95 8.43
N ALA A 19 4.51 -14.03 7.56
CA ALA A 19 3.25 -14.12 6.82
C ALA A 19 3.19 -15.35 5.89
N LEU A 20 4.31 -15.70 5.24
CA LEU A 20 4.39 -16.92 4.42
C LEU A 20 4.29 -18.18 5.27
N ILE A 21 5.02 -18.25 6.40
CA ILE A 21 4.97 -19.39 7.32
C ILE A 21 3.55 -19.63 7.83
N THR A 22 2.87 -18.57 8.28
CA THR A 22 1.50 -18.70 8.79
C THR A 22 0.51 -19.07 7.69
N THR A 23 0.64 -18.50 6.48
CA THR A 23 -0.20 -18.86 5.33
C THR A 23 -0.03 -20.32 4.92
N ILE A 24 1.21 -20.83 4.92
CA ILE A 24 1.50 -22.24 4.65
C ILE A 24 0.89 -23.13 5.75
N GLY A 25 1.04 -22.76 7.03
CA GLY A 25 0.43 -23.48 8.14
C GLY A 25 -1.10 -23.59 8.04
N VAL A 26 -1.77 -22.49 7.71
CA VAL A 26 -3.23 -22.47 7.45
C VAL A 26 -3.60 -23.32 6.24
N GLY A 27 -2.78 -23.30 5.19
CA GLY A 27 -2.99 -24.12 3.99
C GLY A 27 -2.96 -25.63 4.24
N PHE A 28 -2.08 -26.09 5.14
CA PHE A 28 -2.02 -27.51 5.52
C PHE A 28 -3.13 -27.93 6.46
N LEU A 29 -3.53 -27.09 7.43
CA LEU A 29 -4.60 -27.42 8.38
C LEU A 29 -6.00 -27.27 7.78
N TYR A 30 -6.22 -26.21 6.98
CA TYR A 30 -7.54 -25.82 6.48
C TYR A 30 -7.45 -25.34 5.02
N PRO A 31 -7.31 -26.26 4.05
CA PRO A 31 -7.10 -25.90 2.64
C PRO A 31 -8.22 -25.05 2.04
N HIS A 32 -9.45 -25.17 2.55
CA HIS A 32 -10.58 -24.37 2.10
C HIS A 32 -10.45 -22.87 2.42
N GLN A 33 -9.69 -22.50 3.45
CA GLN A 33 -9.56 -21.10 3.90
C GLN A 33 -8.60 -20.30 3.02
N LEU A 34 -7.72 -20.96 2.25
CA LEU A 34 -6.84 -20.29 1.30
C LEU A 34 -7.64 -19.54 0.22
N GLY A 35 -8.78 -20.08 -0.21
CA GLY A 35 -9.67 -19.41 -1.16
C GLY A 35 -10.23 -18.10 -0.60
N VAL A 36 -10.65 -18.10 0.67
CA VAL A 36 -11.18 -16.90 1.35
C VAL A 36 -10.09 -15.85 1.56
N LEU A 37 -8.87 -16.29 1.85
CA LEU A 37 -7.70 -15.41 1.96
C LEU A 37 -7.35 -14.79 0.62
N LEU A 38 -7.34 -15.57 -0.47
CA LEU A 38 -7.09 -15.07 -1.82
C LEU A 38 -8.18 -14.08 -2.26
N TRP A 39 -9.43 -14.37 -1.94
CA TRP A 39 -10.56 -13.46 -2.19
C TRP A 39 -10.36 -12.12 -1.47
N SER A 40 -10.00 -12.17 -0.19
CA SER A 40 -9.73 -10.96 0.61
C SER A 40 -8.54 -10.15 0.08
N LEU A 41 -7.46 -10.82 -0.33
CA LEU A 41 -6.30 -10.18 -0.96
C LEU A 41 -6.66 -9.52 -2.30
N THR A 42 -7.54 -10.15 -3.08
CA THR A 42 -8.01 -9.58 -4.36
C THR A 42 -8.75 -8.26 -4.12
N LYS A 43 -9.65 -8.21 -3.12
CA LYS A 43 -10.33 -6.97 -2.72
C LYS A 43 -9.34 -5.88 -2.29
N LEU A 44 -8.33 -6.24 -1.50
CA LEU A 44 -7.25 -5.35 -1.07
C LEU A 44 -6.48 -4.74 -2.25
N CYS A 45 -6.07 -5.55 -3.23
CA CYS A 45 -5.38 -5.09 -4.43
C CYS A 45 -6.23 -4.13 -5.25
N TRP A 46 -7.51 -4.46 -5.45
CA TRP A 46 -8.45 -3.57 -6.13
C TRP A 46 -8.66 -2.25 -5.38
N GLY A 47 -8.70 -2.28 -4.05
CA GLY A 47 -8.84 -1.07 -3.23
C GLY A 47 -7.63 -0.15 -3.32
N ALA A 48 -6.43 -0.73 -3.31
CA ALA A 48 -5.19 0.02 -3.53
C ALA A 48 -5.14 0.66 -4.92
N TYR A 49 -5.52 -0.10 -5.95
CA TYR A 49 -5.61 0.42 -7.33
C TYR A 49 -6.62 1.57 -7.42
N LEU A 50 -7.85 1.36 -6.96
CA LEU A 50 -8.91 2.38 -7.02
C LEU A 50 -8.52 3.63 -6.21
N GLY A 51 -8.02 3.47 -4.98
CA GLY A 51 -7.58 4.60 -4.15
C GLY A 51 -6.50 5.45 -4.82
N TYR A 52 -5.56 4.81 -5.52
CA TYR A 52 -4.54 5.53 -6.30
C TYR A 52 -5.14 6.32 -7.47
N TRP A 53 -6.07 5.74 -8.23
CA TRP A 53 -6.73 6.42 -9.35
C TRP A 53 -7.68 7.52 -8.89
N ILE A 54 -8.34 7.36 -7.74
CA ILE A 54 -9.17 8.39 -7.12
C ILE A 54 -8.31 9.60 -6.73
N ASP A 55 -7.17 9.41 -6.08
CA ASP A 55 -6.24 10.52 -5.80
C ASP A 55 -5.85 11.28 -7.08
N ARG A 56 -5.58 10.55 -8.17
CA ARG A 56 -5.12 11.14 -9.44
C ARG A 56 -6.22 11.86 -10.22
N SER A 57 -7.48 11.43 -10.11
CA SER A 57 -8.63 12.06 -10.77
C SER A 57 -9.11 13.31 -10.04
N ILE A 58 -9.13 13.30 -8.69
CA ILE A 58 -9.56 14.45 -7.89
C ILE A 58 -8.50 15.57 -7.89
N PHE A 59 -7.21 15.22 -7.91
CA PHE A 59 -6.12 16.20 -7.79
C PHE A 59 -5.12 16.13 -8.97
N PRO A 60 -5.53 16.52 -10.19
CA PRO A 60 -4.65 16.48 -11.36
C PRO A 60 -3.45 17.43 -11.25
N TYR A 61 -3.62 18.61 -10.63
CA TYR A 61 -2.60 19.68 -10.58
C TYR A 61 -1.73 19.70 -9.32
N ALA A 62 -2.16 19.05 -8.23
CA ALA A 62 -1.50 19.11 -6.93
C ALA A 62 -0.74 17.81 -6.62
N ARG A 63 0.02 17.31 -7.59
CA ARG A 63 0.76 16.04 -7.43
C ARG A 63 2.07 16.28 -6.67
N PRO A 64 2.45 15.41 -5.72
CA PRO A 64 3.69 15.58 -4.95
C PRO A 64 4.94 15.74 -5.84
N GLY A 65 5.03 14.98 -6.94
CA GLY A 65 6.17 15.04 -7.86
C GLY A 65 6.24 16.33 -8.68
N ASP A 66 5.08 16.86 -9.10
CA ASP A 66 5.01 18.09 -9.90
C ASP A 66 5.24 19.33 -9.00
N TYR A 67 4.77 19.28 -7.75
CA TYR A 67 4.95 20.35 -6.77
C TYR A 67 6.42 20.52 -6.34
N GLN A 68 7.14 19.40 -6.26
CA GLN A 68 8.56 19.35 -5.88
C GLN A 68 9.48 19.95 -6.96
N CYS A 69 9.04 19.95 -8.23
CA CYS A 69 9.78 20.53 -9.35
C CYS A 69 9.56 22.04 -9.51
N ASN A 70 8.38 22.55 -9.10
CA ASN A 70 8.00 23.94 -9.31
C ASN A 70 8.35 24.87 -8.11
N ASN A 71 8.32 24.35 -6.87
CA ASN A 71 8.41 25.18 -5.68
C ASN A 71 9.44 24.61 -4.69
N GLY A 72 10.71 24.98 -4.89
CA GLY A 72 11.89 24.34 -4.26
C GLY A 72 11.97 24.32 -2.73
N ASN A 73 11.04 24.94 -1.99
CA ASN A 73 11.15 25.12 -0.53
C ASN A 73 9.92 24.66 0.29
N GLY A 74 8.97 23.90 -0.29
CA GLY A 74 7.71 23.51 0.36
C GLY A 74 7.68 22.11 1.01
N LEU A 75 8.64 21.75 1.88
CA LEU A 75 8.70 20.42 2.51
C LEU A 75 7.40 20.05 3.27
N SER A 76 6.80 21.02 3.97
CA SER A 76 5.54 20.84 4.69
C SER A 76 4.35 20.62 3.76
N ALA A 77 4.30 21.32 2.62
CA ALA A 77 3.26 21.13 1.61
C ALA A 77 3.37 19.74 0.95
N ILE A 78 4.59 19.28 0.63
CA ILE A 78 4.81 17.94 0.08
C ILE A 78 4.39 16.86 1.09
N ALA A 79 4.74 17.02 2.37
CA ALA A 79 4.31 16.10 3.41
C ALA A 79 2.78 16.02 3.52
N LEU A 80 2.08 17.16 3.45
CA LEU A 80 0.61 17.19 3.48
C LEU A 80 -0.02 16.53 2.25
N LEU A 81 0.57 16.73 1.06
CA LEU A 81 0.12 16.08 -0.18
C LEU A 81 0.33 14.56 -0.13
N MET A 82 1.45 14.10 0.43
CA MET A 82 1.69 12.67 0.65
C MET A 82 0.73 12.08 1.68
N LEU A 83 0.41 12.83 2.75
CA LEU A 83 -0.56 12.41 3.76
C LEU A 83 -1.98 12.29 3.19
N ARG A 84 -2.42 13.23 2.34
CA ARG A 84 -3.71 13.14 1.63
C ARG A 84 -3.80 11.88 0.78
N ARG A 85 -2.77 11.60 -0.03
CA ARG A 85 -2.73 10.38 -0.87
C ARG A 85 -2.77 9.12 -0.01
N ALA A 86 -1.99 9.08 1.07
CA ALA A 86 -1.99 7.95 1.99
C ALA A 86 -3.38 7.73 2.61
N LEU A 87 -4.07 8.80 2.99
CA LEU A 87 -5.41 8.73 3.60
C LEU A 87 -6.49 8.26 2.62
N ILE A 88 -6.47 8.73 1.36
CA ILE A 88 -7.40 8.27 0.31
C ILE A 88 -7.19 6.78 0.02
N ILE A 89 -5.94 6.34 -0.12
CA ILE A 89 -5.61 4.93 -0.38
C ILE A 89 -6.01 4.06 0.82
N ALA A 90 -5.70 4.51 2.04
CA ALA A 90 -6.10 3.80 3.27
C ALA A 90 -7.62 3.68 3.39
N ALA A 91 -8.38 4.76 3.12
CA ALA A 91 -9.83 4.74 3.15
C ALA A 91 -10.42 3.76 2.11
N ALA A 92 -9.89 3.74 0.88
CA ALA A 92 -10.33 2.81 -0.16
C ALA A 92 -10.06 1.35 0.21
N ILE A 93 -8.87 1.06 0.77
CA ILE A 93 -8.50 -0.27 1.23
C ILE A 93 -9.38 -0.71 2.40
N LEU A 94 -9.59 0.15 3.39
CA LEU A 94 -10.44 -0.16 4.55
C LEU A 94 -11.89 -0.38 4.14
N ALA A 95 -12.43 0.43 3.23
CA ALA A 95 -13.79 0.25 2.73
C ALA A 95 -14.00 -1.11 2.05
N LEU A 96 -13.06 -1.53 1.19
CA LEU A 96 -13.14 -2.85 0.54
C LEU A 96 -12.78 -4.02 1.47
N GLY A 97 -11.95 -3.77 2.49
CA GLY A 97 -11.61 -4.76 3.50
C GLY A 97 -12.74 -5.01 4.49
N LEU A 98 -13.53 -3.98 4.82
CA LEU A 98 -14.68 -4.07 5.74
C LEU A 98 -15.98 -4.46 5.05
N GLY A 99 -16.11 -4.22 3.74
CA GLY A 99 -17.18 -4.78 2.91
C GLY A 99 -17.02 -6.30 2.84
N VAL A 100 -17.54 -6.98 3.86
CA VAL A 100 -17.62 -8.45 3.97
C VAL A 100 -18.20 -9.06 2.70
#